data_AF-A0A4V0XB75-F1
#
_entry.id   AF-A0A4V0XB75-F1
#
_cell.length_a   1.000
_cell.length_b   1.000
_cell.length_c   1.000
_cell.angle_alpha   90.00
_cell.angle_beta   90.00
_cell.angle_gamma   90.00
#
_symmetry.space_group_name_H-M   'P 1'
#
loop_
_entity.id
_entity.type
_entity.pdbx_description
1 polymer ?
#
loop_
_entity_poly.entity_id
_entity_poly.type
_entity_poly.pdbx_seq_one_letter_code
_entity_poly.pdbx_strand_id
1 'polypeptide(L)'
;MLSSCADDITEQDKEFITVYTEILKARETYPDTLSSNKAVKKILNTVKLSDTAFSKMYREYSQNPEKMRALLDSVRSHLELELQVADTNSKK
;
A
#
# COMPACT_ATOMS: atom_id res chain seq x y z
N MET A 1 -6.64 25.34 -6.20
CA MET A 1 -5.19 25.34 -6.50
C MET A 1 -4.63 23.99 -6.10
N LEU A 2 -4.50 23.07 -7.06
CA LEU A 2 -3.82 21.78 -6.86
C LEU A 2 -2.33 22.02 -7.17
N SER A 3 -1.64 22.68 -6.24
CA SER A 3 -0.25 23.08 -6.40
C SER A 3 0.66 21.89 -6.08
N SER A 4 1.36 21.40 -7.10
CA SER A 4 2.73 20.86 -7.03
C SER A 4 3.04 19.85 -5.92
N CYS A 5 2.86 18.54 -6.19
CA CYS A 5 3.43 17.42 -5.41
C CYS A 5 3.65 16.16 -6.30
N ALA A 6 3.74 16.32 -7.63
CA ALA A 6 3.78 15.19 -8.58
C ALA A 6 5.19 14.86 -9.10
N ASP A 7 6.21 15.62 -8.73
CA ASP A 7 7.52 15.54 -9.41
C ASP A 7 8.50 14.52 -8.79
N ASP A 8 8.27 14.00 -7.57
CA ASP A 8 9.24 13.12 -6.86
C ASP A 8 8.66 11.76 -6.38
N ILE A 9 7.66 11.20 -7.08
CA ILE A 9 7.22 9.81 -6.85
C ILE A 9 8.00 8.88 -7.76
N THR A 10 8.86 8.06 -7.18
CA THR A 10 9.64 7.03 -7.88
C THR A 10 8.79 5.79 -8.17
N GLU A 11 9.27 4.91 -9.07
CA GLU A 11 8.61 3.61 -9.28
C GLU A 11 8.62 2.73 -8.02
N GLN A 12 9.67 2.84 -7.20
CA GLN A 12 9.75 2.15 -5.92
C GLN A 12 8.69 2.67 -4.92
N ASP A 13 8.38 3.96 -4.95
CA ASP A 13 7.30 4.55 -4.15
C ASP A 13 5.94 4.00 -4.58
N LYS A 14 5.69 3.90 -5.88
CA LYS A 14 4.44 3.34 -6.44
C LYS A 14 4.28 1.87 -6.07
N GLU A 15 5.35 1.08 -6.18
CA GLU A 15 5.37 -0.32 -5.75
C GLU A 15 5.05 -0.44 -4.27
N PHE A 16 5.68 0.38 -3.42
CA PHE A 16 5.41 0.40 -1.98
C PHE A 16 3.94 0.73 -1.67
N ILE A 17 3.41 1.80 -2.28
CA ILE A 17 2.01 2.21 -2.08
C ILE A 17 1.07 1.07 -2.45
N THR A 18 1.29 0.43 -3.60
CA THR A 18 0.46 -0.66 -4.10
C THR A 18 0.51 -1.87 -3.16
N VAL A 19 1.71 -2.34 -2.84
CA VAL A 19 1.91 -3.53 -1.99
C VAL A 19 1.40 -3.29 -0.58
N TYR A 20 1.68 -2.13 0.01
CA TYR A 20 1.24 -1.83 1.38
C TYR A 20 -0.28 -1.67 1.47
N THR A 21 -0.92 -1.13 0.44
CA THR A 21 -2.38 -1.08 0.33
C THR A 21 -2.99 -2.49 0.40
N GLU A 22 -2.50 -3.42 -0.42
CA GLU A 22 -2.97 -4.80 -0.43
C GLU A 22 -2.73 -5.52 0.89
N ILE A 23 -1.60 -5.26 1.55
CA ILE A 23 -1.29 -5.80 2.88
C ILE A 23 -2.31 -5.30 3.91
N LEU A 24 -2.68 -4.02 3.89
CA LEU A 24 -3.68 -3.46 4.80
C LEU A 24 -5.05 -4.11 4.57
N LYS A 25 -5.48 -4.26 3.32
CA LYS A 25 -6.73 -4.97 2.97
C LYS A 25 -6.72 -6.42 3.47
N ALA A 26 -5.61 -7.12 3.30
CA ALA A 26 -5.47 -8.49 3.76
C ALA A 26 -5.55 -8.59 5.29
N ARG A 27 -4.98 -7.63 6.02
CA ARG A 27 -5.05 -7.57 7.49
C ARG A 27 -6.45 -7.24 8.01
N GLU A 28 -7.18 -6.39 7.30
CA GLU A 28 -8.59 -6.11 7.61
C GLU A 28 -9.47 -7.34 7.34
N THR A 29 -9.23 -8.04 6.22
CA THR A 29 -10.00 -9.22 5.80
C THR A 29 -9.75 -10.43 6.71
N TYR A 30 -8.50 -10.63 7.13
CA TYR A 30 -8.07 -11.77 7.94
C TYR A 30 -7.58 -11.29 9.31
N PRO A 31 -8.46 -11.24 10.33
CA PRO A 31 -8.11 -10.75 11.66
C PRO A 31 -7.17 -11.69 12.42
N ASP A 32 -7.08 -12.97 12.03
CA ASP A 32 -6.13 -13.91 12.62
C ASP A 32 -4.74 -13.81 11.96
N THR A 33 -3.71 -13.88 12.80
CA THR A 33 -2.31 -13.70 12.38
C THR A 33 -1.85 -14.72 11.34
N LEU A 34 -2.33 -15.98 11.39
CA LEU A 34 -1.86 -17.03 10.50
C LEU A 34 -2.38 -16.84 9.07
N SER A 35 -3.69 -16.63 8.92
CA SER A 35 -4.33 -16.36 7.62
C SER A 35 -3.82 -15.05 7.03
N SER A 36 -3.68 -14.00 7.86
CA SER A 36 -3.14 -12.72 7.43
C SER A 36 -1.71 -12.87 6.88
N ASN A 37 -0.83 -13.57 7.60
CA ASN A 37 0.55 -13.79 7.13
C ASN A 37 0.60 -14.60 5.84
N LYS A 38 -0.29 -15.59 5.66
CA LYS A 38 -0.40 -16.35 4.41
C LYS A 38 -0.85 -15.45 3.24
N ALA A 39 -1.80 -14.55 3.48
CA ALA A 39 -2.26 -13.60 2.48
C ALA A 39 -1.16 -12.59 2.10
N VAL A 40 -0.44 -12.03 3.08
CA VAL A 40 0.70 -11.13 2.84
C VAL A 40 1.78 -11.80 1.99
N LYS A 41 2.16 -13.05 2.32
CA LYS A 41 3.12 -13.81 1.50
C LYS A 41 2.65 -13.99 0.06
N LYS A 42 1.36 -14.23 -0.16
CA LYS A 42 0.78 -14.35 -1.50
C LYS A 42 0.88 -13.04 -2.27
N ILE A 43 0.57 -11.91 -1.64
CA ILE A 43 0.68 -10.57 -2.24
C ILE A 43 2.11 -10.29 -2.70
N LEU A 44 3.09 -10.51 -1.81
CA LEU A 44 4.50 -10.27 -2.09
C LEU A 44 5.02 -11.17 -3.22
N ASN A 45 4.61 -12.45 -3.24
CA ASN A 45 4.96 -13.37 -4.32
C ASN A 45 4.41 -12.93 -5.69
N THR A 46 3.20 -12.36 -5.75
CA THR A 46 2.60 -11.86 -7.01
C THR A 46 3.46 -10.78 -7.66
N VAL A 47 4.04 -9.90 -6.85
CA VAL A 47 4.93 -8.83 -7.33
C VAL A 47 6.42 -9.23 -7.34
N LYS A 48 6.73 -10.52 -7.11
CA LYS A 48 8.10 -11.05 -7.03
C LYS A 48 8.98 -10.32 -6.00
N LEU A 49 8.37 -9.81 -4.93
CA LEU A 49 9.05 -9.14 -3.83
C LEU A 49 9.20 -10.11 -2.66
N SER A 50 10.36 -10.11 -1.99
CA SER A 50 10.56 -10.93 -0.79
C SER A 50 10.13 -10.20 0.49
N ASP A 51 9.76 -10.96 1.53
CA ASP A 51 9.45 -10.41 2.87
C ASP A 51 10.60 -9.49 3.37
N THR A 52 11.86 -9.92 3.19
CA THR A 52 13.05 -9.15 3.59
C THR A 52 13.21 -7.88 2.79
N ALA A 53 13.00 -7.93 1.47
CA ALA A 53 13.11 -6.74 0.61
C ALA A 53 12.04 -5.70 0.95
N PHE A 54 10.79 -6.13 1.14
CA PHE A 54 9.71 -5.25 1.57
C PHE A 54 9.96 -4.67 2.96
N SER A 55 10.41 -5.49 3.91
CA SER A 55 10.74 -5.03 5.28
C SER A 55 11.87 -4.01 5.28
N LYS A 56 12.88 -4.19 4.41
CA LYS A 56 13.96 -3.22 4.23
C LYS A 56 13.42 -1.90 3.68
N MET A 57 12.59 -1.94 2.64
CA MET A 57 11.95 -0.76 2.05
C MET A 57 11.11 0.01 3.08
N TYR A 58 10.28 -0.70 3.85
CA TYR A 58 9.50 -0.10 4.94
C TYR A 58 10.39 0.59 5.98
N ARG A 59 11.50 -0.06 6.36
CA ARG A 59 12.46 0.50 7.32
C ARG A 59 13.19 1.72 6.79
N GLU A 60 13.55 1.73 5.51
CA GLU A 60 14.20 2.88 4.86
C GLU A 60 13.26 4.08 4.82
N TYR A 61 11.99 3.89 4.44
CA TYR A 61 11.02 4.96 4.48
C TYR A 61 10.72 5.44 5.90
N SER A 62 10.66 4.54 6.90
CA SER A 62 10.39 4.95 8.28
C SER A 62 11.52 5.79 8.92
N GLN A 63 12.72 5.77 8.33
CA GLN A 63 13.82 6.66 8.72
C GLN A 63 13.65 8.11 8.23
N ASN A 64 12.74 8.35 7.28
CA ASN A 64 12.35 9.69 6.83
C ASN A 64 10.85 9.91 7.07
N PRO A 65 10.47 10.49 8.22
CA PRO A 65 9.07 10.64 8.61
C PRO A 65 8.21 11.42 7.61
N GLU A 66 8.76 12.44 6.95
CA GLU A 66 8.04 13.23 5.95
C GLU A 66 7.71 12.40 4.71
N LYS A 67 8.69 11.67 4.19
CA LYS A 67 8.50 10.76 3.06
C LYS A 67 7.50 9.65 3.42
N MET A 68 7.66 9.03 4.60
CA MET A 68 6.73 7.99 5.06
C MET A 68 5.30 8.52 5.16
N ARG A 69 5.12 9.72 5.70
CA ARG A 69 3.80 10.37 5.78
C ARG A 69 3.19 10.55 4.40
N ALA A 70 3.94 11.09 3.44
CA ALA A 70 3.45 11.28 2.07
C ALA A 70 3.04 9.96 1.39
N LEU A 71 3.83 8.88 1.60
CA LEU A 71 3.50 7.56 1.09
C LEU A 71 2.22 6.99 1.73
N LEU A 72 2.06 7.13 3.05
CA LEU A 72 0.87 6.66 3.76
C LEU A 72 -0.39 7.47 3.41
N ASP A 73 -0.26 8.78 3.19
CA ASP A 73 -1.36 9.61 2.71
C ASP A 73 -1.76 9.17 1.29
N SER A 74 -0.80 8.80 0.44
CA SER A 74 -1.07 8.23 -0.89
C SER A 74 -1.75 6.86 -0.82
N VAL A 75 -1.35 5.98 0.10
CA VAL A 75 -2.02 4.70 0.39
C VAL A 75 -3.48 4.93 0.81
N ARG A 76 -3.72 5.90 1.70
CA ARG A 76 -5.09 6.26 2.11
C ARG A 76 -5.92 6.74 0.93
N SER A 77 -5.42 7.69 0.14
CA SER A 77 -6.15 8.18 -1.04
C SER A 77 -6.42 7.08 -2.07
N HIS A 78 -5.48 6.14 -2.23
CA HIS A 78 -5.69 4.99 -3.12
C HIS A 78 -6.83 4.09 -2.64
N LEU A 79 -6.86 3.76 -1.35
CA LEU A 79 -7.94 2.99 -0.72
C LEU A 79 -9.31 3.70 -0.86
N GLU A 80 -9.37 5.00 -0.60
CA GLU A 80 -10.61 5.78 -0.71
C GLU A 80 -11.17 5.75 -2.14
N LEU A 81 -10.31 5.86 -3.15
CA LEU A 81 -10.73 5.79 -4.56
C LEU A 81 -11.28 4.41 -4.92
N GLU A 82 -10.63 3.33 -4.49
CA GLU A 82 -11.11 1.97 -4.76
C GLU A 82 -12.46 1.69 -4.11
N LEU A 83 -12.66 2.18 -2.87
CA LEU A 83 -13.95 2.05 -2.16
C LEU A 83 -15.06 2.83 -2.87
N GLN A 84 -14.79 4.06 -3.31
CA GLN A 84 -15.77 4.85 -4.08
C GLN A 84 -16.15 4.18 -5.41
N VAL A 85 -15.17 3.57 -6.10
CA VAL A 85 -15.43 2.81 -7.33
C VAL A 85 -16.26 1.55 -7.04
N ALA A 86 -15.98 0.83 -5.96
CA ALA A 86 -16.75 -0.34 -5.55
C ALA A 86 -18.22 0.02 -5.23
N ASP A 87 -18.46 1.12 -4.51
CA ASP A 87 -19.79 1.62 -4.18
C ASP A 87 -20.59 2.05 -5.41
N THR A 88 -19.90 2.63 -6.41
CA THR A 88 -20.53 3.06 -7.67
C THR A 88 -20.93 1.87 -8.53
N ASN A 89 -20.10 0.82 -8.57
CA ASN A 89 -20.38 -0.39 -9.34
C ASN A 89 -21.44 -1.30 -8.68
N SER A 90 -21.60 -1.25 -7.36
CA SER A 90 -22.67 -1.99 -6.66
C SER A 90 -24.08 -1.39 -6.84
N LYS A 91 -24.18 -0.18 -7.41
CA LYS A 91 -25.45 0.55 -7.61
C LYS A 91 -25.95 0.56 -9.07
N LYS A 92 -25.30 -0.20 -9.96
CA LYS A 92 -25.75 -0.44 -11.34
C LYS A 92 -26.30 -1.84 -11.49
#